data_AF-A0A7C5U2M3-F1
#
_entry.id   AF-A0A7C5U2M3-F1
#
_cell.length_a   1.000
_cell.length_b   1.000
_cell.length_c   1.000
_cell.angle_alpha   90.00
_cell.angle_beta   90.00
_cell.angle_gamma   90.00
#
_symmetry.space_group_name_H-M   'P 1'
#
loop_
_entity.id
_entity.type
_entity.pdbx_description
1 polymer ?
#
loop_
_entity_poly.entity_id
_entity_poly.type
_entity_poly.pdbx_seq_one_letter_code
_entity_poly.pdbx_strand_id
1 'polypeptide(L)'
;MKPRTLKRVVEKIVEYFRREGLYVNYCEIRERRGEFEVFLRLDGNVAGLSTVKMVFSKKKEKFFVFTGRVSLDLRLKRLITRILEAERREVPLQEENTGSS
;
A
#
# COMPACT_ATOMS: atom_id res chain seq x y z
N MET A 1 6.43 -3.78 -8.14
CA MET A 1 5.13 -3.10 -8.02
C MET A 1 5.09 -2.05 -9.12
N LYS A 2 3.99 -2.00 -9.87
CA LYS A 2 3.78 -0.94 -10.88
C LYS A 2 3.27 0.33 -10.16
N PRO A 3 3.58 1.55 -10.63
CA PRO A 3 3.07 2.78 -10.02
C PRO A 3 1.54 2.82 -9.86
N ARG A 4 0.79 2.24 -10.83
CA ARG A 4 -0.68 2.13 -10.76
C ARG A 4 -1.16 1.28 -9.57
N THR A 5 -0.51 0.14 -9.31
CA THR A 5 -0.81 -0.70 -8.14
C THR A 5 -0.54 0.06 -6.84
N LEU A 6 0.59 0.78 -6.77
CA LEU A 6 0.93 1.60 -5.61
C LEU A 6 -0.14 2.66 -5.35
N LYS A 7 -0.56 3.40 -6.39
CA LYS A 7 -1.63 4.38 -6.28
C LYS A 7 -2.93 3.78 -5.72
N ARG A 8 -3.37 2.62 -6.24
CA ARG A 8 -4.56 1.91 -5.75
C ARG A 8 -4.44 1.52 -4.27
N VAL A 9 -3.26 1.05 -3.86
CA VAL A 9 -2.97 0.74 -2.45
C VAL A 9 -3.10 2.00 -1.59
N VAL A 10 -2.48 3.11 -1.99
CA VAL A 10 -2.53 4.38 -1.26
C VAL A 10 -3.96 4.90 -1.13
N GLU A 11 -4.73 4.92 -2.22
CA GLU A 11 -6.13 5.35 -2.22
C GLU A 11 -6.99 4.52 -1.24
N LYS A 12 -6.80 3.20 -1.21
CA LYS A 12 -7.52 2.32 -0.28
C LYS A 12 -7.12 2.51 1.17
N ILE A 13 -5.86 2.86 1.43
CA ILE A 13 -5.40 3.20 2.79
C ILE A 13 -5.98 4.53 3.24
N VAL A 14 -6.01 5.55 2.38
CA VAL A 14 -6.65 6.85 2.66
C VAL A 14 -8.15 6.66 2.93
N GLU A 15 -8.83 5.84 2.13
CA GLU A 15 -10.23 5.48 2.35
C GLU A 15 -10.44 4.77 3.71
N TYR A 16 -9.56 3.81 4.04
CA TYR A 16 -9.59 3.12 5.32
C TYR A 16 -9.40 4.10 6.50
N PHE A 17 -8.41 4.98 6.44
CA PHE A 17 -8.18 5.96 7.51
C PHE A 17 -9.39 6.88 7.71
N ARG A 18 -9.98 7.39 6.63
CA ARG A 18 -11.18 8.23 6.71
C ARG A 18 -12.35 7.52 7.38
N ARG A 19 -12.55 6.22 7.14
CA ARG A 19 -13.58 5.42 7.82
C ARG A 19 -13.31 5.26 9.32
N GLU A 20 -12.04 5.30 9.72
CA GLU A 20 -11.60 5.24 11.11
C GLU A 20 -11.54 6.63 11.77
N GLY A 21 -11.98 7.70 11.08
CA GLY A 21 -11.91 9.08 11.58
C GLY A 21 -10.49 9.68 11.57
N LEU A 22 -9.54 9.03 10.90
CA LEU A 22 -8.18 9.53 10.68
C LEU A 22 -8.12 10.19 9.30
N TYR A 23 -7.88 11.49 9.23
CA TYR A 23 -7.85 12.21 7.96
C TYR A 23 -6.41 12.37 7.48
N VAL A 24 -6.16 12.18 6.19
CA VAL A 24 -4.84 12.37 5.57
C VAL A 24 -4.82 13.74 4.89
N ASN A 25 -3.94 14.64 5.32
CA ASN A 25 -3.82 15.98 4.72
C ASN A 25 -2.69 16.11 3.71
N TYR A 26 -1.73 15.19 3.75
CA TYR A 26 -0.59 15.19 2.86
C TYR A 26 -0.16 13.76 2.55
N CYS A 27 0.14 13.51 1.28
CA CYS A 27 0.63 12.25 0.76
C CYS A 27 1.83 12.52 -0.14
N GLU A 28 2.96 11.90 0.16
CA GLU A 28 4.17 11.98 -0.64
C GLU A 28 4.62 10.57 -1.03
N ILE A 29 4.93 10.39 -2.32
CA ILE A 29 5.47 9.14 -2.84
C ILE A 29 6.87 9.45 -3.40
N ARG A 30 7.90 8.83 -2.81
CA ARG A 30 9.27 8.90 -3.30
C ARG A 30 9.62 7.62 -4.02
N GLU A 31 10.07 7.75 -5.25
CA GLU A 31 10.56 6.62 -6.02
C GLU A 31 12.08 6.51 -5.87
N ARG A 32 12.56 5.33 -5.46
CA ARG A 32 13.99 4.99 -5.40
C ARG A 32 14.31 3.83 -6.35
N ARG A 33 15.60 3.52 -6.54
CA ARG A 33 16.09 2.51 -7.51
C ARG A 33 15.47 1.11 -7.31
N GLY A 34 14.97 0.75 -6.13
CA GLY A 34 14.38 -0.57 -5.85
C GLY A 34 13.04 -0.56 -5.13
N GLU A 35 12.55 0.60 -4.72
CA GLU A 35 11.40 0.72 -3.81
C GLU A 35 10.62 2.01 -4.04
N PHE A 36 9.41 2.03 -3.50
CA PHE A 36 8.63 3.23 -3.29
C PHE A 36 8.51 3.48 -1.80
N GLU A 37 8.84 4.69 -1.36
CA GLU A 37 8.52 5.15 -0.01
C GLU A 37 7.25 6.00 -0.10
N VAL A 38 6.28 5.72 0.77
CA VAL A 38 5.03 6.50 0.88
C VAL A 38 4.97 7.10 2.28
N PHE A 39 4.72 8.41 2.35
CA PHE A 39 4.52 9.14 3.58
C PHE A 39 3.12 9.75 3.57
N LEU A 40 2.34 9.44 4.59
CA LEU A 40 1.02 10.04 4.83
C LEU A 40 1.09 10.82 6.12
N ARG A 41 0.76 12.11 6.08
CA ARG A 41 0.57 12.92 7.29
C ARG A 41 -0.91 12.93 7.64
N LEU A 42 -1.20 12.71 8.92
CA LEU A 42 -2.56 12.70 9.44
C LEU A 42 -2.92 14.08 10.00
N ASP A 43 -4.16 14.50 9.77
CA ASP A 43 -4.78 15.66 10.42
C ASP A 43 -5.16 15.30 11.85
N GLY A 44 -4.70 16.13 12.78
CA GLY A 44 -4.96 15.95 14.20
C GLY A 44 -4.13 14.82 14.80
N ASN A 45 -3.59 15.08 15.98
CA ASN A 45 -2.83 14.10 16.75
C ASN A 45 -3.79 13.18 17.52
N VAL A 46 -4.72 12.52 16.82
CA VAL A 46 -5.62 11.55 17.47
C VAL A 46 -4.75 10.36 17.87
N ALA A 47 -4.24 10.44 19.10
CA ALA A 47 -3.51 9.41 19.81
C ALA A 47 -1.99 9.26 19.47
N GLY A 48 -1.28 10.35 19.21
CA GLY A 48 0.19 10.35 19.04
C GLY A 48 0.67 10.06 17.62
N LEU A 49 -0.25 9.84 16.68
CA LEU A 49 0.04 9.48 15.30
C LEU A 49 0.07 10.74 14.41
N SER A 50 1.26 11.17 13.99
CA SER A 50 1.41 12.29 13.06
C SER A 50 1.66 11.85 11.63
N THR A 51 2.37 10.73 11.45
CA THR A 51 2.89 10.30 10.15
C THR A 51 2.86 8.78 10.04
N VAL A 52 2.46 8.29 8.86
CA VAL A 52 2.54 6.89 8.47
C VAL A 52 3.56 6.77 7.35
N LYS A 53 4.60 5.98 7.58
CA LYS A 53 5.59 5.63 6.56
C LYS A 53 5.34 4.20 6.07
N MET A 54 5.36 4.00 4.76
CA MET A 54 5.31 2.69 4.14
C MET A 54 6.41 2.55 3.10
N VAL A 55 6.96 1.34 2.96
CA VAL A 55 8.01 1.05 1.98
C VAL A 55 7.60 -0.18 1.19
N PHE A 56 7.56 -0.05 -0.15
CA PHE A 56 7.14 -1.11 -1.05
C PHE A 56 8.26 -1.50 -2.00
N SER A 57 8.66 -2.77 -2.00
CA SER A 57 9.63 -3.28 -2.97
C SER A 57 9.06 -3.27 -4.40
N LYS A 58 9.83 -2.75 -5.35
CA LYS A 58 9.49 -2.84 -6.78
C LYS A 58 9.55 -4.27 -7.31
N LYS A 59 10.22 -5.19 -6.63
CA LYS A 59 10.25 -6.62 -7.01
C LYS A 59 9.10 -7.45 -6.44
N LYS A 60 8.13 -6.80 -5.74
CA LYS A 60 6.97 -7.44 -5.09
C LYS A 60 7.32 -8.44 -3.97
N GLU A 61 8.55 -8.43 -3.46
CA GLU A 61 9.01 -9.41 -2.49
C GLU A 61 8.56 -9.10 -1.06
N LYS A 62 8.59 -7.83 -0.65
CA LYS A 62 8.29 -7.39 0.72
C LYS A 62 7.73 -5.97 0.75
N PHE A 63 7.01 -5.65 1.81
CA PHE A 63 6.64 -4.28 2.15
C PHE A 63 6.69 -4.08 3.67
N PHE A 64 6.87 -2.83 4.09
CA PHE A 64 6.96 -2.43 5.49
C PHE A 64 5.99 -1.29 5.77
N VAL A 65 5.48 -1.26 7.00
CA VAL A 65 4.54 -0.24 7.48
C VAL A 65 5.03 0.20 8.85
N PHE A 66 5.11 1.51 9.04
CA PHE A 66 5.56 2.17 10.26
C PHE A 66 4.59 3.32 10.58
N THR A 67 3.71 3.09 11.54
CA THR A 67 2.79 4.12 12.07
C THR A 67 3.22 4.61 13.45
N GLY A 68 4.11 3.90 14.13
CA GLY A 68 4.38 4.12 15.56
C GLY A 68 3.38 3.41 16.48
N ARG A 69 2.39 2.67 15.93
CA ARG A 69 1.47 1.81 16.67
C ARG A 69 1.38 0.43 16.05
N VAL A 70 1.83 -0.58 16.79
CA VAL A 70 1.89 -1.98 16.33
C VAL A 70 0.53 -2.50 15.85
N SER A 71 -0.55 -2.18 16.56
CA SER A 71 -1.90 -2.61 16.18
C SER A 71 -2.34 -2.04 14.83
N LEU A 72 -2.02 -0.76 14.56
CA LEU A 72 -2.33 -0.11 13.30
C LEU A 72 -1.44 -0.64 12.17
N ASP A 73 -0.15 -0.87 12.44
CA ASP A 73 0.78 -1.50 11.49
C ASP A 73 0.23 -2.86 11.01
N LEU A 74 -0.25 -3.69 11.94
CA LEU A 74 -0.83 -5.00 11.61
C LEU A 74 -2.13 -4.88 10.80
N ARG A 75 -3.02 -3.94 11.14
CA ARG A 75 -4.27 -3.71 10.39
C ARG A 75 -3.97 -3.26 8.95
N LEU A 76 -3.06 -2.31 8.79
CA LEU A 76 -2.64 -1.83 7.47
C LEU A 76 -1.92 -2.92 6.66
N LYS A 77 -1.04 -3.71 7.29
CA LYS A 77 -0.39 -4.85 6.62
C LYS A 77 -1.43 -5.83 6.07
N ARG A 78 -2.45 -6.20 6.85
CA ARG A 78 -3.54 -7.08 6.39
C ARG A 78 -4.32 -6.47 5.24
N LEU A 79 -4.65 -5.18 5.31
CA LEU A 79 -5.35 -4.46 4.24
C LEU A 79 -4.52 -4.46 2.94
N ILE A 80 -3.25 -4.08 3.02
CA ILE A 80 -2.32 -4.05 1.88
C ILE A 80 -2.21 -5.43 1.24
N THR A 81 -2.00 -6.48 2.05
CA THR A 81 -1.91 -7.86 1.56
C THR A 81 -3.16 -8.24 0.76
N ARG A 82 -4.36 -7.96 1.27
CA ARG A 82 -5.62 -8.26 0.55
C ARG A 82 -5.73 -7.54 -0.80
N ILE A 83 -5.32 -6.26 -0.86
CA ILE A 83 -5.33 -5.48 -2.11
C ILE A 83 -4.36 -6.09 -3.12
N LEU A 84 -3.16 -6.45 -2.67
CA LEU A 84 -2.13 -7.04 -3.54
C LEU A 84 -2.50 -8.45 -4.02
N GLU A 85 -3.19 -9.24 -3.19
CA GLU A 85 -3.72 -10.56 -3.58
C GLU A 85 -4.84 -10.45 -4.61
N ALA A 86 -5.76 -9.49 -4.44
CA ALA A 86 -6.81 -9.24 -5.42
C ALA A 86 -6.24 -8.86 -6.80
N GLU A 87 -5.23 -7.97 -6.84
CA GLU A 87 -4.54 -7.62 -8.10
C GLU A 87 -3.83 -8.81 -8.75
N ARG A 88 -3.34 -9.79 -7.97
CA ARG A 88 -2.72 -11.00 -8.54
C ARG A 88 -3.77 -11.91 -9.19
N ARG A 89 -4.98 -11.98 -8.63
CA ARG A 89 -6.08 -12.80 -9.16
C ARG A 89 -6.75 -12.17 -10.38
N GLU A 90 -6.70 -10.85 -10.52
CA GLU A 90 -7.22 -10.11 -11.68
C GLU A 90 -6.29 -10.20 -12.93
N VAL A 91 -5.11 -10.84 -12.84
CA VAL A 91 -4.30 -11.17 -14.03
C VAL A 91 -4.87 -12.44 -14.67
N PRO A 92 -5.46 -12.37 -15.88
CA PRO A 92 -5.88 -13.58 -16.58
C PRO A 92 -4.64 -14.43 -16.88
N LEU A 93 -4.80 -15.75 -16.81
CA LEU A 93 -3.93 -16.71 -17.49
C LEU A 93 -3.96 -16.38 -19.00
N GLN A 94 -3.15 -15.43 -19.44
CA GLN A 94 -2.77 -15.31 -20.84
C GLN A 94 -1.40 -15.98 -20.98
N GLU A 95 -1.34 -16.95 -21.89
CA GLU A 95 -0.21 -17.83 -22.26
C GLU A 95 -0.20 -19.24 -21.64
N GLU A 96 -1.30 -19.96 -21.83
CA GLU A 96 -1.20 -21.33 -22.36
C GLU A 96 -2.08 -21.40 -23.63
N ASN A 97 -1.58 -22.04 -24.68
CA ASN A 97 -2.19 -22.26 -26.01
C ASN A 97 -1.93 -21.21 -27.09
N THR A 98 -0.73 -21.27 -27.68
CA THR A 98 -0.55 -21.80 -29.05
C THR A 98 0.80 -22.52 -29.02
N GLY A 99 0.88 -23.84 -28.99
CA GLY A 99 0.34 -24.73 -30.01
C GLY A 99 1.56 -25.33 -30.72
N SER A 100 1.98 -26.50 -30.26
CA SER A 100 2.88 -27.37 -31.01
C SER A 100 2.29 -27.66 -32.38
N SER A 101 3.05 -27.39 -33.44
CA SER A 101 3.16 -28.19 -34.67
C SER A 101 4.32 -27.65 -35.51
#